data_AF-A0A420VTT7-F1
#
_entry.id   AF-A0A420VTT7-F1
#
_cell.length_a   1.000
_cell.length_b   1.000
_cell.length_c   1.000
_cell.angle_alpha   90.00
_cell.angle_beta   90.00
_cell.angle_gamma   90.00
#
_symmetry.space_group_name_H-M   'P 1'
#
loop_
_entity.id
_entity.type
_entity.pdbx_description
1 polymer ?
#
loop_
_entity_poly.entity_id
_entity_poly.type
_entity_poly.pdbx_seq_one_letter_code
_entity_poly.pdbx_strand_id
1 'polypeptide(L)' 'MMHKIAVFRTLQLGDMLCAMPAIATMKYNYPKSTLYFIGLPHMEPFIKRFDYVDKFVAFPGHCLI' A
#
# COMPACT_ATOMS: atom_id res chain seq x y z
N MET A 1 -21.05 6.28 -4.06
CA MET A 1 -20.05 6.99 -3.23
C MET A 1 -18.65 6.54 -3.64
N MET A 2 -17.67 7.43 -3.65
CA MET A 2 -16.27 7.10 -3.95
C MET A 2 -15.60 6.67 -2.65
N HIS A 3 -15.29 5.39 -2.50
CA HIS A 3 -14.64 4.86 -1.29
C HIS A 3 -13.14 5.17 -1.31
N LYS A 4 -12.58 5.59 -0.18
CA LYS A 4 -11.14 5.75 0.00
C LYS A 4 -10.66 4.65 0.94
N ILE A 5 -9.71 3.84 0.49
CA ILE A 5 -9.12 2.75 1.28
C ILE A 5 -7.68 3.13 1.55
N ALA A 6 -7.27 3.13 2.81
CA ALA A 6 -5.89 3.37 3.21
C ALA A 6 -5.32 2.11 3.87
N VAL A 7 -4.20 1.62 3.34
CA VAL A 7 -3.46 0.47 3.88
C VAL A 7 -2.16 1.00 4.47
N PHE A 8 -2.02 0.91 5.79
CA PHE A 8 -0.79 1.30 6.48
C PHE A 8 0.09 0.07 6.70
N ARG A 9 1.26 0.04 6.06
CA ARG A 9 2.26 -1.04 6.18
C ARG A 9 3.68 -0.50 6.13
N THR A 10 4.40 -0.68 7.23
CA THR A 10 5.78 -0.18 7.44
C THR A 10 6.69 -1.26 8.01
N LEU A 11 6.50 -2.52 7.59
CA LEU A 11 7.32 -3.67 8.01
C LEU A 11 8.33 -4.07 6.93
N GLN A 12 9.07 -5.16 7.17
CA GLN A 12 10.02 -5.75 6.23
C GLN A 12 9.35 -6.14 4.90
N LEU A 13 10.16 -6.26 3.84
CA LEU A 13 9.69 -6.61 2.50
C LEU A 13 8.86 -7.92 2.49
N GLY A 14 9.27 -8.93 3.26
CA GLY A 14 8.58 -10.22 3.36
C GLY A 14 7.14 -10.09 3.88
N ASP A 15 6.94 -9.34 4.97
CA ASP A 15 5.60 -9.12 5.55
C ASP A 15 4.68 -8.37 4.58
N MET A 16 5.24 -7.43 3.84
CA MET A 16 4.51 -6.67 2.84
C MET A 16 4.10 -7.56 1.67
N LEU A 17 4.98 -8.45 1.17
CA LEU A 17 4.64 -9.42 0.13
C LEU A 17 3.45 -10.31 0.53
N CYS A 18 3.42 -10.78 1.77
CA CYS A 18 2.31 -11.56 2.29
C CYS A 18 0.99 -10.76 2.36
N ALA A 19 1.05 -9.44 2.49
CA ALA A 19 -0.13 -8.58 2.51
C ALA A 19 -0.69 -8.26 1.12
N MET A 20 0.12 -8.34 0.05
CA MET A 20 -0.26 -7.93 -1.30
C MET A 20 -1.53 -8.64 -1.84
N PRO A 21 -1.74 -9.96 -1.68
CA PRO A 21 -2.97 -10.62 -2.12
C PRO A 21 -4.24 -10.11 -1.42
N ALA A 22 -4.13 -9.73 -0.14
CA ALA A 22 -5.25 -9.16 0.60
C ALA A 22 -5.61 -7.77 0.07
N ILE A 23 -4.60 -6.95 -0.23
CA ILE A 23 -4.78 -5.61 -0.83
C ILE A 23 -5.41 -5.72 -2.22
N ALA A 24 -4.98 -6.68 -3.04
CA ALA A 24 -5.58 -6.95 -4.35
C ALA A 24 -7.07 -7.29 -4.22
N THR A 25 -7.43 -8.12 -3.25
CA THR A 25 -8.83 -8.49 -2.96
C THR A 25 -9.66 -7.28 -2.52
N MET A 26 -9.08 -6.34 -1.77
CA MET A 26 -9.77 -5.08 -1.42
C MET A 26 -10.10 -4.28 -2.67
N LYS A 27 -9.14 -4.10 -3.59
CA LYS A 27 -9.39 -3.38 -4.85
C LYS A 27 -10.42 -4.09 -5.72
N TYR A 28 -10.39 -5.42 -5.78
CA TYR A 28 -11.36 -6.22 -6.53
C TYR A 28 -12.80 -6.03 -6.02
N ASN A 29 -13.01 -6.03 -4.69
CA ASN A 29 -14.34 -5.83 -4.11
C ASN A 29 -14.82 -4.37 -4.16
N TYR A 30 -13.89 -3.42 -4.21
CA TYR A 30 -14.18 -1.99 -4.30
C TYR A 30 -13.49 -1.36 -5.53
N PRO A 31 -13.91 -1.71 -6.76
CA PRO A 31 -13.19 -1.31 -7.98
C PRO A 31 -13.20 0.20 -8.20
N LYS A 32 -14.22 0.90 -7.70
CA LYS A 32 -14.33 2.37 -7.76
C LYS A 32 -13.60 3.08 -6.60
N SER A 33 -12.93 2.35 -5.72
CA SER A 33 -12.20 2.96 -4.61
C SER A 33 -10.86 3.52 -5.05
N THR A 34 -10.38 4.55 -4.37
CA THR A 34 -8.97 4.96 -4.41
C THR A 34 -8.25 4.28 -3.24
N LEU A 35 -7.28 3.43 -3.56
CA LEU A 35 -6.45 2.68 -2.64
C LEU A 35 -5.11 3.41 -2.43
N TYR A 36 -4.89 3.85 -1.20
CA TYR A 36 -3.68 4.50 -0.74
C TYR A 36 -2.84 3.45 0.01
N PHE A 37 -1.60 3.26 -0.41
CA PHE A 37 -0.61 2.50 0.35
C PHE A 37 0.29 3.47 1.10
N ILE A 38 0.30 3.38 2.42
CA ILE A 38 1.11 4.21 3.31
C ILE A 38 2.26 3.35 3.84
N GLY A 39 3.50 3.70 3.49
CA GLY A 39 4.67 2.89 3.82
C GLY A 39 5.98 3.66 3.79
N LEU A 40 7.09 2.98 4.09
CA LEU A 40 8.42 3.61 4.12
C LEU A 40 8.85 4.05 2.71
N PRO A 41 9.58 5.17 2.55
CA PRO A 41 9.88 5.74 1.23
C PRO A 41 10.57 4.77 0.27
N HIS A 42 11.46 3.91 0.79
CA HIS A 42 12.18 2.91 -0.02
C HIS A 42 11.27 1.82 -0.61
N MET A 43 10.03 1.69 -0.15
CA MET A 43 9.05 0.72 -0.67
C MET A 43 8.36 1.22 -1.94
N GLU A 44 8.41 2.54 -2.23
CA GLU A 44 7.69 3.13 -3.37
C GLU A 44 7.98 2.46 -4.73
N PRO A 45 9.24 2.18 -5.12
CA PRO A 45 9.53 1.55 -6.40
C PRO A 45 8.97 0.13 -6.51
N PHE A 46 8.81 -0.55 -5.37
CA PHE A 46 8.21 -1.87 -5.31
C PHE A 46 6.68 -1.78 -5.43
N ILE A 47 6.06 -0.89 -4.65
CA ILE A 47 4.61 -0.71 -4.63
C ILE A 47 4.06 -0.23 -5.97
N LYS A 48 4.79 0.60 -6.71
CA LYS A 48 4.41 1.05 -8.06
C LYS A 48 4.28 -0.07 -9.09
N ARG A 49 4.73 -1.30 -8.80
CA ARG A 49 4.59 -2.46 -9.69
C ARG A 49 3.20 -3.10 -9.63
N PHE A 50 2.33 -2.66 -8.71
CA PHE A 50 1.01 -3.24 -8.50
C PHE A 50 -0.07 -2.26 -8.93
N ASP A 51 -0.75 -2.57 -10.04
CA ASP A 51 -1.76 -1.70 -10.66
C ASP A 51 -3.01 -1.47 -9.78
N TYR A 52 -3.20 -2.29 -8.74
CA TYR A 52 -4.29 -2.14 -7.79
C TYR A 52 -4.00 -1.13 -6.66
N VAL A 53 -2.80 -0.56 -6.60
CA VAL A 53 -2.45 0.54 -5.69
C VAL A 53 -2.50 1.85 -6.47
N ASP A 54 -3.48 2.71 -6.17
CA ASP A 54 -3.65 3.95 -6.91
C ASP A 54 -2.66 5.04 -6.47
N LYS A 55 -2.33 5.08 -5.17
CA LYS A 55 -1.47 6.13 -4.59
C LYS A 55 -0.53 5.56 -3.54
N PHE A 56 0.73 5.97 -3.59
CA PHE A 56 1.68 5.75 -2.52
C PHE A 56 1.80 7.01 -1.66
N VAL A 57 1.81 6.84 -0.34
CA VAL A 57 2.01 7.92 0.63
C VAL A 57 3.23 7.55 1.46
N ALA A 58 4.30 8.32 1.29
CA ALA A 58 5.51 8.15 2.06
C ALA A 58 5.22 8.44 3.55
N PHE A 59 5.37 7.42 4.38
CA PHE A 59 5.40 7.56 5.82
C PHE A 59 6.85 7.83 6.24
N PRO A 60 7.16 8.95 6.91
CA PRO A 60 8.52 9.36 7.26
C PRO A 60 9.10 8.55 8.43
N GLY A 61 8.80 7.24 8.50
CA GLY A 61 9.09 6.36 9.63
C GLY A 61 10.44 6.65 10.29
N HIS A 62 10.41 6.72 11.62
CA HIS A 62 11.54 7.20 12.40
C HIS A 62 12.79 6.35 12.16
N CYS A 63 13.88 7.00 11.74
CA CYS A 63 15.21 6.40 11.70
C CYS A 63 15.75 6.36 13.13
N LEU A 64 15.45 5.30 13.89
CA LEU A 64 16.31 4.93 15.01
C LEU A 64 17.56 4.33 14.39
N ILE A 65 18.53 5.21 14.15
CA ILE A 65 19.94 4.88 14.33
C ILE A 65 20.15 4.17 15.67
#